data_AF-A0A0A6CW23-F1
#
_entry.id   AF-A0A0A6CW23-F1
#
_cell.length_a   1.000
_cell.length_b   1.000
_cell.length_c   1.000
_cell.angle_alpha   90.00
_cell.angle_beta   90.00
_cell.angle_gamma   90.00
#
_symmetry.space_group_name_H-M   'P 1'
#
loop_
_entity.id
_entity.type
_entity.pdbx_description
1 polymer ?
#
loop_
_entity_poly.entity_id
_entity_poly.type
_entity_poly.pdbx_seq_one_letter_code
_entity_poly.pdbx_strand_id
1 'polypeptide(L)'
;MQAEAQLQFYRTRFGRIPTRLQLDQFRTDLARLNLDVMAAALRQTERIAQDRKRPPQDVRLAVLGQYDRLVASIGQLFPVFFAFESAFRSYAAARLSLIYGSEDWWHGVRDAVASGAPVSTITDLNGRSAIPEVVMVVSRILSASPQRDRLATTYDLIEEATVGQVERLIERHWTDMATPFSDTAALGVPTSAVFVALFSRVRRARNDAYHHRLVPNAHAAVSAAEQLLDLLDIHLGTRVAPIMTAQPPQLSFAVFKEARHA
;
A
#
# COMPACT_ATOMS: atom_id res chain seq x y z
N MET A 1 -12.25 13.44 10.85
CA MET A 1 -13.39 14.24 11.37
C MET A 1 -14.35 13.27 12.06
N GLN A 2 -14.72 13.50 13.32
CA GLN A 2 -15.62 12.58 14.04
C GLN A 2 -17.05 12.62 13.47
N ALA A 3 -17.82 11.55 13.69
CA ALA A 3 -19.16 11.39 13.11
C ALA A 3 -20.10 12.57 13.38
N GLU A 4 -20.13 13.09 14.62
CA GLU A 4 -21.00 14.23 14.98
C GLU A 4 -20.63 15.51 14.20
N ALA A 5 -19.33 15.77 14.03
CA ALA A 5 -18.87 16.89 13.22
C ALA A 5 -19.26 16.75 11.74
N GLN A 6 -19.27 15.52 11.20
CA GLN A 6 -19.73 15.25 9.83
C GLN A 6 -21.24 15.41 9.69
N LEU A 7 -22.02 14.99 10.69
CA LEU A 7 -23.46 15.19 10.72
C LEU A 7 -23.81 16.68 10.77
N GLN A 8 -23.08 17.45 11.58
CA GLN A 8 -23.24 18.91 11.65
C GLN A 8 -22.83 19.60 10.34
N PHE A 9 -21.78 19.12 9.68
CA PHE A 9 -21.40 19.58 8.35
C PHE A 9 -22.56 19.36 7.36
N TYR A 10 -23.10 18.14 7.30
CA TYR A 10 -24.21 17.78 6.42
C TYR A 10 -25.45 18.65 6.66
N ARG A 11 -25.73 18.97 7.93
CA ARG A 11 -26.86 19.83 8.33
C ARG A 11 -26.75 21.26 7.82
N THR A 12 -25.55 21.82 7.72
CA THR A 12 -25.35 23.28 7.61
C THR A 12 -24.76 23.74 6.30
N ARG A 13 -23.99 22.90 5.60
CA ARG A 13 -23.11 23.35 4.51
C ARG A 13 -23.75 23.33 3.11
N PHE A 14 -24.93 22.72 2.96
CA PHE A 14 -25.59 22.57 1.66
C PHE A 14 -26.73 23.58 1.40
N GLY A 15 -26.85 24.64 2.21
CA GLY A 15 -27.82 25.73 1.98
C GLY A 15 -29.30 25.30 1.99
N ARG A 16 -29.58 24.09 2.50
CA ARG A 16 -30.92 23.52 2.68
C ARG A 16 -30.98 22.90 4.06
N ILE A 17 -32.13 22.99 4.71
CA ILE A 17 -32.37 22.35 6.01
C ILE A 17 -32.80 20.89 5.74
N PRO A 18 -31.98 19.88 6.09
CA PRO A 18 -32.39 18.50 5.90
C PRO A 18 -33.55 18.14 6.82
N THR A 19 -34.44 17.27 6.37
CA THR A 19 -35.52 16.74 7.21
C THR A 19 -34.96 15.83 8.30
N ARG A 20 -35.75 15.57 9.36
CA ARG A 20 -35.37 14.61 10.41
C ARG A 20 -35.03 13.23 9.84
N LEU A 21 -35.82 12.75 8.89
CA LEU A 21 -35.59 11.48 8.20
C LEU A 21 -34.23 11.47 7.48
N GLN A 22 -33.89 12.54 6.76
CA GLN A 22 -32.61 12.65 6.06
C GLN A 22 -31.41 12.68 7.03
N LEU A 23 -31.55 13.33 8.19
CA LEU A 23 -30.52 13.34 9.22
C LEU A 23 -30.34 11.96 9.86
N ASP A 24 -31.43 11.26 10.15
CA ASP A 24 -31.39 9.92 10.75
C ASP A 24 -30.80 8.88 9.77
N GLN A 25 -31.14 8.99 8.47
CA GLN A 25 -30.52 8.21 7.40
C GLN A 25 -29.02 8.49 7.31
N PHE A 26 -28.61 9.77 7.27
CA PHE A 26 -27.19 10.11 7.17
C PHE A 26 -26.39 9.71 8.41
N ARG A 27 -26.98 9.81 9.61
CA ARG A 27 -26.37 9.28 10.85
C ARG A 27 -26.14 7.76 10.75
N THR A 28 -27.09 7.04 10.17
CA THR A 28 -26.96 5.60 9.92
C THR A 28 -25.83 5.30 8.95
N ASP A 29 -25.68 6.10 7.89
CA ASP A 29 -24.57 5.96 6.93
C ASP A 29 -23.22 6.18 7.64
N LEU A 30 -23.10 7.22 8.48
CA LEU A 30 -21.88 7.50 9.26
C LEU A 30 -21.50 6.37 10.21
N ALA A 31 -22.46 5.59 10.70
CA ALA A 31 -22.21 4.45 11.57
C ALA A 31 -21.73 3.20 10.81
N ARG A 32 -21.92 3.15 9.48
CA ARG A 32 -21.66 1.97 8.64
C ARG A 32 -20.50 2.16 7.67
N LEU A 33 -20.17 3.40 7.33
CA LEU A 33 -19.22 3.74 6.28
C LEU A 33 -17.91 4.28 6.86
N ASN A 34 -16.86 4.25 6.04
CA ASN A 34 -15.55 4.76 6.43
C ASN A 34 -15.60 6.28 6.62
N LEU A 35 -15.33 6.74 7.86
CA LEU A 35 -15.46 8.15 8.22
C LEU A 35 -14.46 9.07 7.51
N ASP A 36 -13.27 8.58 7.16
CA ASP A 36 -12.27 9.41 6.47
C ASP A 36 -12.68 9.66 5.02
N VAL A 37 -13.18 8.62 4.34
CA VAL A 37 -13.73 8.75 2.99
C VAL A 37 -14.99 9.61 2.99
N MET A 38 -15.88 9.42 3.98
CA MET A 38 -17.10 10.24 4.11
C MET A 38 -16.78 11.73 4.31
N ALA A 39 -15.78 12.04 5.13
CA ALA A 39 -15.35 13.41 5.35
C ALA A 39 -14.88 14.08 4.05
N ALA A 40 -14.18 13.36 3.18
CA ALA A 40 -13.77 13.89 1.88
C ALA A 40 -14.94 13.97 0.89
N ALA A 41 -15.83 12.99 0.88
CA ALA A 41 -17.03 12.99 0.05
C ALA A 41 -17.92 14.21 0.34
N LEU A 42 -18.10 14.56 1.62
CA LEU A 42 -18.81 15.76 2.06
C LEU A 42 -18.16 17.04 1.51
N ARG A 43 -16.85 17.20 1.68
CA ARG A 43 -16.10 18.37 1.19
C ARG A 43 -16.14 18.50 -0.33
N GLN A 44 -16.02 17.38 -1.05
CA GLN A 44 -16.07 17.39 -2.51
C GLN A 44 -17.47 17.72 -3.03
N THR A 45 -18.51 17.20 -2.38
CA THR A 45 -19.90 17.53 -2.71
C THR A 45 -20.20 19.00 -2.46
N GLU A 46 -19.73 19.55 -1.33
CA GLU A 46 -19.86 20.96 -1.02
C GLU A 46 -19.19 21.82 -2.09
N ARG A 47 -17.94 21.51 -2.44
CA ARG A 47 -17.19 22.26 -3.46
C ARG A 47 -17.93 22.28 -4.79
N ILE A 48 -18.44 21.13 -5.24
CA ILE A 48 -19.22 21.04 -6.49
C ILE A 48 -20.51 21.86 -6.40
N ALA A 49 -21.19 21.86 -5.25
CA ALA A 49 -22.39 22.67 -5.04
C ALA A 49 -22.10 24.17 -5.10
N GLN A 50 -20.97 24.59 -4.51
CA GLN A 50 -20.49 25.97 -4.54
C GLN A 50 -20.11 26.39 -5.96
N ASP A 51 -19.34 25.58 -6.68
CA ASP A 51 -18.92 25.83 -8.06
C ASP A 51 -20.14 25.98 -9.00
N ARG A 52 -21.17 25.15 -8.79
CA ARG A 52 -22.44 25.21 -9.54
C ARG A 52 -23.41 26.28 -9.04
N LYS A 53 -23.06 26.99 -7.95
CA LYS A 53 -23.93 27.95 -7.24
C LYS A 53 -25.31 27.38 -6.92
N ARG A 54 -25.42 26.06 -6.72
CA ARG A 54 -26.69 25.37 -6.50
C ARG A 54 -26.46 24.07 -5.74
N PRO A 55 -27.19 23.81 -4.64
CA PRO A 55 -27.11 22.54 -3.95
C PRO A 55 -27.70 21.40 -4.76
N PRO A 56 -27.21 20.15 -4.59
CA PRO A 56 -27.83 18.97 -5.18
C PRO A 56 -29.30 18.86 -4.80
N GLN A 57 -30.11 18.24 -5.68
CA GLN A 57 -31.51 17.95 -5.36
C GLN A 57 -31.60 16.99 -4.18
N ASP A 58 -30.84 15.89 -4.24
CA ASP A 58 -30.63 14.95 -3.14
C ASP A 58 -29.17 15.03 -2.68
N VAL A 59 -28.95 15.63 -1.50
CA VAL A 59 -27.62 15.82 -0.93
C VAL A 59 -27.03 14.49 -0.46
N ARG A 60 -27.83 13.61 0.16
CA ARG A 60 -27.37 12.31 0.66
C ARG A 60 -26.87 11.47 -0.50
N LEU A 61 -27.67 11.34 -1.56
CA LEU A 61 -27.29 10.57 -2.75
C LEU A 61 -26.04 11.16 -3.42
N ALA A 62 -25.92 12.49 -3.49
CA ALA A 62 -24.74 13.13 -4.05
C ALA A 62 -23.47 12.84 -3.24
N VAL A 63 -23.56 12.87 -1.90
CA VAL A 63 -22.44 12.54 -1.00
C VAL A 63 -22.07 11.06 -1.14
N LEU A 64 -23.03 10.14 -1.10
CA LEU A 64 -22.78 8.71 -1.29
C LEU A 64 -22.17 8.41 -2.66
N GLY A 65 -22.62 9.08 -3.72
CA GLY A 65 -22.00 8.96 -5.04
C GLY A 65 -20.57 9.52 -5.14
N GLN A 66 -20.16 10.45 -4.26
CA GLN A 66 -18.74 10.82 -4.12
C GLN A 66 -17.96 9.79 -3.29
N TYR A 67 -18.58 9.28 -2.22
CA TYR A 67 -18.00 8.22 -1.39
C TYR A 67 -17.63 7.00 -2.25
N ASP A 68 -18.57 6.49 -3.06
CA ASP A 68 -18.34 5.32 -3.91
C ASP A 68 -17.22 5.56 -4.94
N ARG A 69 -17.14 6.77 -5.50
CA ARG A 69 -16.04 7.16 -6.41
C ARG A 69 -14.68 7.20 -5.73
N LEU A 70 -14.62 7.68 -4.50
CA LEU A 70 -13.39 7.70 -3.72
C LEU A 70 -12.96 6.28 -3.34
N VAL A 71 -13.91 5.41 -2.96
CA VAL A 71 -13.64 3.98 -2.74
C VAL A 71 -13.10 3.32 -4.01
N ALA A 72 -13.74 3.56 -5.16
CA ALA A 72 -13.25 3.05 -6.45
C ALA A 72 -11.84 3.57 -6.79
N SER A 73 -11.56 4.83 -6.46
CA SER A 73 -10.24 5.45 -6.70
C SER A 73 -9.14 4.81 -5.83
N ILE A 74 -9.43 4.48 -4.57
CA ILE A 74 -8.51 3.68 -3.73
C ILE A 74 -8.33 2.29 -4.35
N GLY A 75 -9.42 1.67 -4.79
CA GLY A 75 -9.45 0.37 -5.47
C GLY A 75 -8.51 0.27 -6.68
N GLN A 76 -8.43 1.33 -7.48
CA GLN A 76 -7.59 1.37 -8.69
C GLN A 76 -6.08 1.37 -8.38
N LEU A 77 -5.66 1.66 -7.15
CA LEU A 77 -4.24 1.67 -6.78
C LEU A 77 -3.71 0.28 -6.42
N PHE A 78 -4.58 -0.68 -6.09
CA PHE A 78 -4.16 -2.03 -5.69
C PHE A 78 -3.31 -2.74 -6.76
N PRO A 79 -3.68 -2.73 -8.06
CA PRO A 79 -2.84 -3.31 -9.11
C PRO A 79 -1.44 -2.67 -9.21
N VAL A 80 -1.34 -1.36 -8.99
CA VAL A 80 -0.06 -0.64 -9.01
C VAL A 80 0.83 -1.11 -7.87
N PHE A 81 0.29 -1.14 -6.65
CA PHE A 81 1.05 -1.58 -5.48
C PHE A 81 1.40 -3.08 -5.54
N PHE A 82 0.49 -3.91 -6.07
CA PHE A 82 0.76 -5.32 -6.29
C PHE A 82 1.93 -5.54 -7.24
N ALA A 83 1.94 -4.87 -8.40
CA ALA A 83 3.04 -4.95 -9.36
C ALA A 83 4.37 -4.47 -8.75
N PHE A 84 4.33 -3.33 -8.05
CA PHE A 84 5.48 -2.76 -7.36
C PHE A 84 6.07 -3.68 -6.29
N GLU A 85 5.23 -4.16 -5.35
CA GLU A 85 5.68 -5.02 -4.26
C GLU A 85 6.20 -6.36 -4.79
N SER A 86 5.50 -6.97 -5.74
CA SER A 86 5.91 -8.26 -6.33
C SER A 86 7.27 -8.15 -7.00
N ALA A 87 7.49 -7.08 -7.78
CA ALA A 87 8.76 -6.85 -8.46
C ALA A 87 9.90 -6.66 -7.45
N PHE A 88 9.74 -5.77 -6.46
CA PHE A 88 10.82 -5.48 -5.50
C PHE A 88 11.07 -6.60 -4.50
N ARG A 89 10.05 -7.39 -4.12
CA ARG A 89 10.25 -8.62 -3.32
C ARG A 89 11.05 -9.65 -4.10
N SER A 90 10.62 -9.95 -5.33
CA SER A 90 11.32 -10.92 -6.19
C SER A 90 12.76 -10.48 -6.48
N TYR A 91 12.94 -9.19 -6.77
CA TYR A 91 14.24 -8.58 -6.99
C TYR A 91 15.13 -8.70 -5.75
N ALA A 92 14.65 -8.26 -4.58
CA ALA A 92 15.42 -8.33 -3.34
C ALA A 92 15.81 -9.77 -2.99
N ALA A 93 14.88 -10.72 -3.16
CA ALA A 93 15.16 -12.13 -2.91
C ALA A 93 16.29 -12.66 -3.81
N ALA A 94 16.15 -12.48 -5.14
CA ALA A 94 17.15 -12.94 -6.10
C ALA A 94 18.52 -12.29 -5.85
N ARG A 95 18.56 -10.98 -5.56
CA ARG A 95 19.81 -10.27 -5.29
C ARG A 95 20.46 -10.69 -3.98
N LEU A 96 19.70 -10.87 -2.91
CA LEU A 96 20.24 -11.31 -1.61
C LEU A 96 20.81 -12.73 -1.71
N SER A 97 20.15 -13.64 -2.42
CA SER A 97 20.71 -14.97 -2.69
C SER A 97 22.03 -14.90 -3.44
N LEU A 98 22.16 -14.00 -4.42
CA LEU A 98 23.41 -13.79 -5.15
C LEU A 98 24.50 -13.14 -4.29
N ILE A 99 24.14 -12.15 -3.48
CA ILE A 99 25.07 -11.46 -2.58
C ILE A 99 25.64 -12.46 -1.59
N TYR A 100 24.81 -13.24 -0.92
CA TYR A 100 25.28 -14.18 0.09
C TYR A 100 25.70 -15.54 -0.48
N GLY A 101 25.41 -15.85 -1.74
CA GLY A 101 25.81 -17.09 -2.41
C GLY A 101 25.02 -18.34 -1.97
N SER A 102 23.87 -18.18 -1.31
CA SER A 102 22.97 -19.27 -0.94
C SER A 102 21.53 -18.76 -0.81
N GLU A 103 20.54 -19.66 -0.90
CA GLU A 103 19.12 -19.39 -0.62
C GLU A 103 18.80 -19.36 0.88
N ASP A 104 19.73 -19.83 1.72
CA ASP A 104 19.51 -20.04 3.14
C ASP A 104 20.50 -19.29 4.05
N TRP A 105 21.12 -18.24 3.50
CA TRP A 105 22.12 -17.40 4.17
C TRP A 105 21.69 -16.83 5.53
N TRP A 106 20.39 -16.79 5.78
CA TRP A 106 19.74 -16.26 6.98
C TRP A 106 19.45 -17.33 8.06
N HIS A 107 19.71 -18.62 7.79
CA HIS A 107 19.42 -19.73 8.72
C HIS A 107 20.07 -19.54 10.10
N GLY A 108 21.30 -19.03 10.18
CA GLY A 108 21.94 -18.75 11.48
C GLY A 108 21.14 -17.74 12.34
N VAL A 109 20.47 -16.78 11.70
CA VAL A 109 19.56 -15.85 12.40
C VAL A 109 18.29 -16.56 12.85
N ARG A 110 17.72 -17.44 12.03
CA ARG A 110 16.55 -18.26 12.40
C ARG A 110 16.85 -19.12 13.62
N ASP A 111 17.97 -19.82 13.62
CA ASP A 111 18.33 -20.74 14.68
C ASP A 111 18.59 -20.00 16.00
N ALA A 112 19.20 -18.81 15.92
CA ALA A 112 19.34 -17.91 17.07
C ALA A 112 17.99 -17.42 17.61
N VAL A 113 17.07 -16.99 16.73
CA VAL A 113 15.72 -16.58 17.12
C VAL A 113 14.94 -17.74 17.76
N ALA A 114 15.02 -18.94 17.20
CA ALA A 114 14.32 -20.13 17.70
C ALA A 114 14.83 -20.57 19.08
N SER A 115 16.14 -20.44 19.32
CA SER A 115 16.77 -20.78 20.60
C SER A 115 16.74 -19.65 21.64
N GLY A 116 16.24 -18.47 21.28
CA GLY A 116 16.28 -17.28 22.15
C GLY A 116 17.69 -16.73 22.35
N ALA A 117 18.64 -17.09 21.49
CA ALA A 117 20.01 -16.61 21.55
C ALA A 117 20.11 -15.14 21.07
N PRO A 118 21.08 -14.36 21.58
CA PRO A 118 21.27 -12.98 21.14
C PRO A 118 21.71 -12.92 19.66
N VAL A 119 20.86 -12.40 18.77
CA VAL A 119 21.22 -12.24 17.35
C VAL A 119 22.36 -11.24 17.13
N SER A 120 22.65 -10.37 18.10
CA SER A 120 23.76 -9.42 18.04
C SER A 120 25.14 -10.05 18.00
N THR A 121 25.27 -11.36 18.30
CA THR A 121 26.55 -12.08 18.23
C THR A 121 26.81 -12.67 16.84
N ILE A 122 25.86 -12.55 15.90
CA ILE A 122 26.03 -13.05 14.53
C ILE A 122 26.91 -12.06 13.77
N THR A 123 28.14 -12.48 13.47
CA THR A 123 29.13 -11.68 12.74
C THR A 123 29.33 -12.13 11.30
N ASP A 124 28.72 -13.23 10.90
CA ASP A 124 28.84 -13.83 9.57
C ASP A 124 27.47 -14.31 9.06
N LEU A 125 27.24 -14.12 7.77
CA LEU A 125 26.09 -14.62 7.02
C LEU A 125 26.63 -15.34 5.78
N ASN A 126 26.71 -16.66 5.85
CA ASN A 126 27.20 -17.53 4.79
C ASN A 126 28.60 -17.15 4.24
N GLY A 127 29.57 -16.95 5.13
CA GLY A 127 30.95 -16.62 4.78
C GLY A 127 31.19 -15.14 4.42
N ARG A 128 30.18 -14.28 4.58
CA ARG A 128 30.31 -12.82 4.48
C ARG A 128 30.10 -12.15 5.83
N SER A 129 30.94 -11.15 6.11
CA SER A 129 30.77 -10.28 7.28
C SER A 129 29.35 -9.72 7.36
N ALA A 130 28.68 -9.98 8.49
CA ALA A 130 27.30 -9.59 8.68
C ALA A 130 27.17 -8.10 8.91
N ILE A 131 26.23 -7.45 8.21
CA ILE A 131 25.81 -6.08 8.51
C ILE A 131 24.86 -6.16 9.71
N PRO A 132 25.17 -5.55 10.88
CA PRO A 132 24.36 -5.72 12.09
C PRO A 132 22.89 -5.35 11.91
N GLU A 133 22.60 -4.31 11.11
CA GLU A 133 21.23 -3.91 10.82
C GLU A 133 20.48 -4.94 9.96
N VAL A 134 21.16 -5.62 9.04
CA VAL A 134 20.56 -6.70 8.24
C VAL A 134 20.17 -7.86 9.15
N VAL A 135 21.06 -8.29 10.06
CA VAL A 135 20.76 -9.31 11.07
C VAL A 135 19.53 -8.92 11.90
N MET A 136 19.46 -7.67 12.34
CA MET A 136 18.31 -7.16 13.10
C MET A 136 17.01 -7.12 12.27
N VAL A 137 17.08 -6.77 10.99
CA VAL A 137 15.92 -6.79 10.09
C VAL A 137 15.42 -8.23 9.89
N VAL A 138 16.32 -9.16 9.57
CA VAL A 138 16.02 -10.59 9.38
C VAL A 138 15.44 -11.20 10.67
N SER A 139 16.04 -10.91 11.82
CA SER A 139 15.53 -11.34 13.12
C SER A 139 14.09 -10.89 13.36
N ARG A 140 13.74 -9.64 13.02
CA ARG A 140 12.36 -9.14 13.16
C ARG A 140 11.39 -9.82 12.20
N ILE A 141 11.80 -10.11 10.97
CA ILE A 141 10.99 -10.88 10.01
C ILE A 141 10.67 -12.26 10.63
N LEU A 142 11.71 -12.98 11.05
CA LEU A 142 11.58 -14.34 11.58
C LEU A 142 10.82 -14.40 12.92
N SER A 143 10.96 -13.38 13.77
CA SER A 143 10.24 -13.30 15.04
C SER A 143 8.74 -13.04 14.84
N ALA A 144 8.36 -12.34 13.78
CA ALA A 144 6.97 -12.07 13.44
C ALA A 144 6.31 -13.21 12.64
N SER A 145 7.12 -14.08 12.00
CA SER A 145 6.61 -15.17 11.17
C SER A 145 6.21 -16.40 12.01
N PRO A 146 4.94 -16.81 11.99
CA PRO A 146 4.51 -18.06 12.62
C PRO A 146 4.99 -19.30 11.85
N GLN A 147 5.45 -19.15 10.61
CA GLN A 147 5.90 -20.23 9.74
C GLN A 147 7.42 -20.25 9.55
N ARG A 148 8.19 -19.55 10.41
CA ARG A 148 9.65 -19.40 10.27
C ARG A 148 10.42 -20.72 10.07
N ASP A 149 9.92 -21.82 10.64
CA ASP A 149 10.57 -23.13 10.57
C ASP A 149 10.31 -23.86 9.24
N ARG A 150 9.41 -23.33 8.40
CA ARG A 150 9.04 -23.88 7.08
C ARG A 150 9.64 -23.10 5.91
N LEU A 151 10.25 -21.95 6.18
CA LEU A 151 10.88 -21.14 5.15
C LEU A 151 12.11 -21.89 4.61
N ALA A 152 12.20 -22.02 3.28
CA ALA A 152 13.25 -22.80 2.64
C ALA A 152 14.17 -21.96 1.75
N THR A 153 13.67 -20.83 1.26
CA THR A 153 14.37 -19.98 0.29
C THR A 153 14.47 -18.54 0.76
N THR A 154 15.34 -17.74 0.12
CA THR A 154 15.37 -16.29 0.35
C THR A 154 14.04 -15.68 -0.06
N TYR A 155 13.39 -16.20 -1.10
CA TYR A 155 12.07 -15.76 -1.51
C TYR A 155 11.03 -15.93 -0.39
N ASP A 156 10.99 -17.09 0.27
CA ASP A 156 10.08 -17.33 1.40
C ASP A 156 10.32 -16.34 2.56
N LEU A 157 11.59 -16.08 2.90
CA LEU A 157 11.93 -15.07 3.90
C LEU A 157 11.43 -13.68 3.50
N ILE A 158 11.64 -13.29 2.25
CA ILE A 158 11.26 -11.96 1.76
C ILE A 158 9.75 -11.80 1.68
N GLU A 159 8.98 -12.84 1.39
CA GLU A 159 7.51 -12.81 1.44
C GLU A 159 6.99 -12.51 2.85
N GLU A 160 7.63 -13.05 3.89
CA GLU A 160 7.31 -12.74 5.30
C GLU A 160 7.68 -11.30 5.71
N ALA A 161 8.50 -10.61 4.92
CA ALA A 161 8.92 -9.25 5.21
C ALA A 161 7.80 -8.22 4.97
N THR A 162 7.77 -7.17 5.77
CA THR A 162 7.03 -5.95 5.41
C THR A 162 7.77 -5.21 4.29
N VAL A 163 7.04 -4.42 3.50
CA VAL A 163 7.62 -3.59 2.42
C VAL A 163 8.73 -2.67 2.93
N GLY A 164 8.61 -2.17 4.17
CA GLY A 164 9.66 -1.34 4.79
C GLY A 164 10.91 -2.12 5.21
N GLN A 165 10.78 -3.43 5.50
CA GLN A 165 11.95 -4.29 5.72
C GLN A 165 12.65 -4.61 4.40
N VAL A 166 11.90 -4.84 3.32
CA VAL A 166 12.46 -4.99 1.96
C VAL A 166 13.23 -3.74 1.54
N GLU A 167 12.66 -2.55 1.74
CA GLU A 167 13.33 -1.26 1.51
C GLU A 167 14.69 -1.19 2.22
N ARG A 168 14.74 -1.55 3.50
CA ARG A 168 15.97 -1.54 4.31
C ARG A 168 16.99 -2.57 3.84
N LEU A 169 16.55 -3.77 3.46
CA LEU A 169 17.45 -4.81 2.95
C LEU A 169 18.11 -4.36 1.64
N ILE A 170 17.37 -3.68 0.77
CA ILE A 170 17.90 -3.09 -0.47
C ILE A 170 18.89 -1.96 -0.14
N GLU A 171 18.48 -1.01 0.72
CA GLU A 171 19.31 0.14 1.11
C GLU A 171 20.65 -0.31 1.71
N ARG A 172 20.65 -1.33 2.58
CA ARG A 172 21.88 -1.81 3.23
C ARG A 172 22.84 -2.53 2.30
N HIS A 173 22.36 -2.96 1.13
CA HIS A 173 23.17 -3.57 0.08
C HIS A 173 23.22 -2.70 -1.17
N TRP A 174 23.07 -1.37 -1.03
CA TRP A 174 22.87 -0.47 -2.16
C TRP A 174 23.86 -0.67 -3.31
N THR A 175 25.16 -0.80 -3.02
CA THR A 175 26.19 -0.99 -4.04
C THR A 175 25.93 -2.22 -4.92
N ASP A 176 25.63 -3.38 -4.31
CA ASP A 176 25.33 -4.62 -5.03
C ASP A 176 23.93 -4.61 -5.65
N MET A 177 22.99 -3.90 -5.02
CA MET A 177 21.59 -3.78 -5.43
C MET A 177 21.37 -2.77 -6.55
N ALA A 178 22.22 -1.77 -6.72
CA ALA A 178 22.07 -0.78 -7.78
C ALA A 178 22.77 -1.22 -9.08
N THR A 179 23.72 -2.15 -8.99
CA THR A 179 24.53 -2.62 -10.13
C THR A 179 23.72 -3.09 -11.34
N PRO A 180 22.62 -3.87 -11.20
CA PRO A 180 21.86 -4.34 -12.36
C PRO A 180 20.71 -3.38 -12.76
N PHE A 181 20.61 -2.19 -12.15
CA PHE A 181 19.60 -1.24 -12.57
C PHE A 181 19.89 -0.71 -13.96
N SER A 182 18.81 -0.49 -14.73
CA SER A 182 18.89 -0.01 -16.10
C SER A 182 19.46 1.42 -16.14
N ASP A 183 20.65 1.59 -16.72
CA ASP A 183 21.25 2.91 -16.97
C ASP A 183 20.40 3.78 -17.90
N THR A 184 19.53 3.15 -18.70
CA THR A 184 18.60 3.81 -19.63
C THR A 184 17.25 4.17 -19.00
N ALA A 185 17.02 3.79 -17.73
CA ALA A 185 15.80 4.18 -17.02
C ALA A 185 15.68 5.71 -16.96
N ALA A 186 14.45 6.22 -16.91
CA ALA A 186 14.18 7.66 -16.88
C ALA A 186 14.84 8.38 -15.68
N LEU A 187 15.04 7.67 -14.58
CA LEU A 187 15.72 8.17 -13.38
C LEU A 187 17.26 8.11 -13.48
N GLY A 188 17.79 7.38 -14.47
CA GLY A 188 19.14 6.82 -14.44
C GLY A 188 19.33 5.92 -13.21
N VAL A 189 20.58 5.58 -12.89
CA VAL A 189 20.90 4.92 -11.61
C VAL A 189 20.84 5.96 -10.48
N PRO A 190 19.84 5.89 -9.58
CA PRO A 190 19.70 6.89 -8.54
C PRO A 190 20.77 6.75 -7.46
N THR A 191 20.84 7.71 -6.54
CA THR A 191 21.52 7.48 -5.26
C THR A 191 20.61 6.68 -4.32
N SER A 192 21.19 6.01 -3.32
CA SER A 192 20.42 5.32 -2.27
C SER A 192 19.37 6.22 -1.63
N ALA A 193 19.70 7.49 -1.37
CA ALA A 193 18.78 8.45 -0.75
C ALA A 193 17.57 8.77 -1.66
N VAL A 194 17.80 8.92 -2.97
CA VAL A 194 16.73 9.16 -3.94
C VAL A 194 15.83 7.93 -4.05
N PHE A 195 16.42 6.73 -4.13
CA PHE A 195 15.68 5.47 -4.15
C PHE A 195 14.78 5.33 -2.91
N VAL A 196 15.34 5.48 -1.71
CA VAL A 196 14.62 5.39 -0.43
C VAL A 196 13.49 6.42 -0.37
N ALA A 197 13.71 7.66 -0.81
CA ALA A 197 12.68 8.69 -0.81
C ALA A 197 11.47 8.33 -1.71
N LEU A 198 11.73 7.79 -2.91
CA LEU A 198 10.69 7.31 -3.82
C LEU A 198 10.00 6.06 -3.26
N PHE A 199 10.77 5.10 -2.75
CA PHE A 199 10.24 3.84 -2.22
C PHE A 199 9.33 4.10 -1.01
N SER A 200 9.78 4.95 -0.08
CA SER A 200 8.98 5.40 1.06
C SER A 200 7.71 6.17 0.65
N ARG A 201 7.71 6.87 -0.48
CA ARG A 201 6.48 7.49 -1.02
C ARG A 201 5.48 6.42 -1.45
N VAL A 202 5.90 5.43 -2.23
CA VAL A 202 5.03 4.32 -2.66
C VAL A 202 4.52 3.54 -1.44
N ARG A 203 5.40 3.18 -0.52
CA ARG A 203 5.07 2.44 0.72
C ARG A 203 4.03 3.17 1.58
N ARG A 204 4.15 4.49 1.75
CA ARG A 204 3.14 5.27 2.51
C ARG A 204 1.79 5.26 1.83
N ALA A 205 1.75 5.52 0.52
CA ALA A 205 0.52 5.50 -0.25
C ALA A 205 -0.17 4.12 -0.23
N ARG A 206 0.63 3.05 -0.33
CA ARG A 206 0.19 1.67 -0.19
C ARG A 206 -0.42 1.42 1.19
N ASN A 207 0.28 1.81 2.26
CA ASN A 207 -0.23 1.62 3.62
C ASN A 207 -1.55 2.36 3.84
N ASP A 208 -1.70 3.57 3.31
CA ASP A 208 -2.97 4.29 3.36
C ASP A 208 -4.08 3.51 2.64
N ALA A 209 -3.83 3.05 1.41
CA ALA A 209 -4.81 2.27 0.64
C ALA A 209 -5.22 0.97 1.35
N TYR A 210 -4.26 0.21 1.88
CA TYR A 210 -4.52 -1.07 2.55
C TYR A 210 -5.19 -0.92 3.91
N HIS A 211 -5.10 0.28 4.51
CA HIS A 211 -5.87 0.65 5.70
C HIS A 211 -7.18 1.39 5.38
N HIS A 212 -7.64 1.32 4.12
CA HIS A 212 -8.86 1.97 3.64
C HIS A 212 -8.88 3.48 3.87
N ARG A 213 -7.72 4.13 3.83
CA ARG A 213 -7.57 5.59 3.94
C ARG A 213 -7.44 6.20 2.55
N LEU A 214 -7.79 7.47 2.46
CA LEU A 214 -7.54 8.24 1.25
C LEU A 214 -6.04 8.37 1.02
N VAL A 215 -5.63 8.24 -0.24
CA VAL A 215 -4.23 8.37 -0.65
C VAL A 215 -4.01 9.79 -1.20
N PRO A 216 -3.46 10.72 -0.39
CA PRO A 216 -3.15 12.06 -0.88
C PRO A 216 -2.08 11.97 -1.98
N ASN A 217 -2.25 12.76 -3.05
CA ASN A 217 -1.32 12.80 -4.18
C ASN A 217 -1.04 11.42 -4.80
N ALA A 218 -2.09 10.59 -4.98
CA ALA A 218 -1.97 9.26 -5.57
C ALA A 218 -1.15 9.24 -6.88
N HIS A 219 -1.30 10.25 -7.74
CA HIS A 219 -0.51 10.40 -8.97
C HIS A 219 1.01 10.43 -8.72
N ALA A 220 1.46 11.07 -7.63
CA ALA A 220 2.87 11.16 -7.28
C ALA A 220 3.40 9.82 -6.73
N ALA A 221 2.53 9.01 -6.12
CA ALA A 221 2.87 7.64 -5.71
C ALA A 221 2.96 6.71 -6.93
N VAL A 222 2.01 6.80 -7.88
CA VAL A 222 2.05 6.05 -9.13
C VAL A 222 3.29 6.42 -9.95
N SER A 223 3.59 7.71 -10.09
CA SER A 223 4.80 8.18 -10.78
C SER A 223 6.09 7.71 -10.12
N ALA A 224 6.14 7.63 -8.78
CA ALA A 224 7.28 7.09 -8.07
C ALA A 224 7.41 5.57 -8.27
N ALA A 225 6.29 4.85 -8.29
CA ALA A 225 6.28 3.41 -8.58
C ALA A 225 6.75 3.12 -10.02
N GLU A 226 6.30 3.92 -11.00
CA GLU A 226 6.77 3.82 -12.40
C GLU A 226 8.27 3.99 -12.49
N GLN A 227 8.82 5.09 -11.95
CA GLN A 227 10.25 5.38 -11.99
C GLN A 227 11.10 4.29 -11.35
N LEU A 228 10.63 3.71 -10.24
CA LEU A 228 11.34 2.63 -9.56
C LEU A 228 11.26 1.30 -10.32
N LEU A 229 10.11 0.99 -10.94
CA LEU A 229 9.95 -0.22 -11.73
C LEU A 229 10.71 -0.16 -13.05
N ASP A 230 10.86 1.04 -13.62
CA ASP A 230 11.68 1.28 -14.82
C ASP A 230 13.16 0.93 -14.57
N LEU A 231 13.66 1.07 -13.34
CA LEU A 231 15.00 0.58 -12.96
C LEU A 231 15.17 -0.94 -13.15
N LEU A 232 14.06 -1.69 -13.12
CA LEU A 232 13.99 -3.14 -13.31
C LEU A 232 13.50 -3.51 -14.72
N ASP A 233 13.49 -2.55 -15.66
CA ASP A 233 12.92 -2.67 -17.01
C ASP A 233 11.44 -3.10 -17.00
N ILE A 234 10.68 -2.65 -15.99
CA ILE A 234 9.24 -2.89 -15.85
C ILE A 234 8.48 -1.58 -16.01
N HIS A 235 7.68 -1.48 -17.07
CA HIS A 235 6.76 -0.37 -17.26
C HIS A 235 5.39 -0.67 -16.61
N LEU A 236 4.86 0.18 -15.72
CA LEU A 236 3.55 -0.10 -15.10
C LEU A 236 2.45 -0.10 -16.16
N GLY A 237 2.53 0.75 -17.17
CA GLY A 237 1.51 0.76 -18.23
C GLY A 237 1.38 -0.59 -18.95
N THR A 238 2.46 -1.38 -19.07
CA THR A 238 2.39 -2.71 -19.71
C THR A 238 1.94 -3.79 -18.74
N ARG A 239 2.17 -3.62 -17.43
CA ARG A 239 1.76 -4.60 -16.39
C ARG A 239 0.37 -4.35 -15.83
N VAL A 240 0.02 -3.09 -15.54
CA VAL A 240 -1.22 -2.68 -14.88
C VAL A 240 -2.35 -2.50 -15.87
N ALA A 241 -2.11 -1.98 -17.08
CA ALA A 241 -3.20 -1.77 -18.04
C ALA A 241 -3.95 -3.08 -18.36
N PRO A 242 -3.29 -4.24 -18.60
CA PRO A 242 -3.99 -5.50 -18.77
C PRO A 242 -4.78 -5.95 -17.54
N ILE A 243 -4.28 -5.68 -16.33
CA ILE A 243 -5.00 -6.00 -15.08
C ILE A 243 -6.27 -5.17 -14.97
N MET A 244 -6.20 -3.88 -15.31
CA MET A 244 -7.34 -2.97 -15.24
C MET A 244 -8.39 -3.21 -16.32
N THR A 245 -8.01 -3.80 -17.46
CA THR A 245 -8.93 -4.14 -18.56
C THR A 245 -9.41 -5.60 -18.51
N ALA A 246 -8.81 -6.43 -17.66
CA ALA A 246 -9.25 -7.79 -17.45
C ALA A 246 -10.72 -7.82 -16.97
N GLN A 247 -11.48 -8.78 -17.49
CA GLN A 247 -12.85 -9.04 -17.04
C GLN A 247 -12.85 -10.30 -16.17
N PRO A 248 -12.55 -10.19 -14.86
CA PRO A 248 -12.67 -11.33 -13.98
C PRO A 248 -14.14 -11.78 -13.91
N PRO A 249 -14.42 -13.04 -13.55
CA PRO A 249 -15.77 -13.49 -13.27
C PRO A 249 -16.47 -12.50 -12.33
N GLN A 250 -17.68 -12.07 -12.71
CA GLN A 250 -18.44 -11.16 -11.86
C GLN A 250 -18.69 -11.83 -10.51
N LEU A 251 -18.53 -11.04 -9.44
CA LEU A 251 -18.89 -11.50 -8.10
C LEU A 251 -20.38 -11.85 -8.07
N SER A 252 -20.69 -13.09 -7.69
CA SER A 252 -22.06 -13.49 -7.39
C SER A 252 -22.35 -13.18 -5.93
N PHE A 253 -23.42 -12.43 -5.69
CA PHE A 253 -23.86 -12.11 -4.34
C PHE A 253 -24.93 -13.12 -3.91
N ALA A 254 -24.65 -13.86 -2.84
CA ALA A 254 -25.57 -14.87 -2.32
C ALA A 254 -26.81 -14.28 -1.62
N VAL A 255 -26.75 -13.00 -1.23
CA VAL A 255 -27.83 -12.30 -0.53
C VAL A 255 -28.54 -11.36 -1.49
N PHE A 256 -29.85 -11.56 -1.68
CA PHE A 256 -30.66 -10.67 -2.50
C PHE A 256 -30.76 -9.27 -1.88
N LYS A 257 -30.85 -8.26 -2.75
CA LYS A 257 -31.09 -6.88 -2.31
C LYS A 257 -32.53 -6.74 -1.80
N GLU A 258 -32.68 -6.52 -0.50
CA GLU A 258 -33.97 -6.21 0.13
C GLU A 258 -34.19 -4.69 0.21
N ALA A 259 -35.44 -4.27 0.43
CA ALA A 259 -35.78 -2.85 0.61
C ALA A 259 -35.04 -2.17 1.76
N ARG A 260 -34.71 -2.91 2.83
CA ARG A 260 -33.92 -2.41 3.98
C ARG A 260 -32.45 -2.11 3.65
N HIS A 261 -31.96 -2.48 2.47
CA HIS A 261 -30.61 -2.20 1.98
C HIS A 261 -30.52 -0.91 1.14
N ALA A 262 -31.64 -0.20 0.93
CA ALA A 262 -31.71 1.05 0.17
C ALA A 262 -31.54 2.30 1.06
#